data_AF-A0A9N8ES81-F1
#
_entry.id   AF-A0A9N8ES81-F1
#
_cell.length_a   1.000
_cell.length_b   1.000
_cell.length_c   1.000
_cell.angle_alpha   90.00
_cell.angle_beta   90.00
_cell.angle_gamma   90.00
#
_symmetry.space_group_name_H-M   'P 1'
#
loop_
_entity.id
_entity.type
_entity.pdbx_description
1 polymer ?
#
loop_
_entity_poly.entity_id
_entity_poly.type
_entity_poly.pdbx_seq_one_letter_code
_entity_poly.pdbx_strand_id
1 'polypeptide(L)'
;MTTPLDRATINKHFRNEEERNTFLRRLKRSMKRRIHQNSAEEFFEDARRIDGLDDNFEFSVDNLLALVDQFPDSKTAMGLLESAICCVIGHEAFENGDIKAAASAYADVYRKNSLVLRWQSSKMQGAMEAFNRLSTDATQLNQHRAEALFVHANILFVRGEHHKGLQRLSLAQLLLPNDPYFPAIEGCILAMQMQASRALQAFKKAETLGCEDPEHTLFHQAILLDLSTQKDGKSSALLQRFVKCAEPDARKLPEACYRLALLHGHRGPRHMGEAKRFYTLGEKAERDGLSVFKDEASQWRIKARALVKHYHECGNSSCRSAGTMDCTACEQVFYCSKVCQKAHWPAHRRWCKKHRKISPTG
;
A
#
# COMPACT_ATOMS: atom_id res chain seq x y z
N MET A 1 -36.70 -0.47 -17.17
CA MET A 1 -36.48 -1.88 -17.51
C MET A 1 -35.08 -2.00 -18.07
N THR A 2 -34.09 -2.13 -17.18
CA THR A 2 -32.67 -2.22 -17.52
C THR A 2 -32.27 -3.70 -17.54
N THR A 3 -31.57 -4.08 -18.59
CA THR A 3 -31.20 -5.45 -18.96
C THR A 3 -30.24 -6.10 -17.94
N PRO A 4 -30.37 -7.42 -17.67
CA PRO A 4 -29.38 -8.16 -16.88
C PRO A 4 -28.03 -8.18 -17.59
N LEU A 5 -26.97 -7.90 -16.84
CA LEU A 5 -25.59 -8.01 -17.30
C LEU A 5 -25.34 -9.44 -17.81
N ASP A 6 -24.88 -9.54 -19.07
CA ASP A 6 -24.82 -10.77 -19.84
C ASP A 6 -23.76 -11.76 -19.28
N ARG A 7 -24.14 -13.05 -19.20
CA ARG A 7 -23.29 -14.19 -18.76
C ARG A 7 -22.00 -14.33 -19.58
N ALA A 8 -21.93 -13.69 -20.75
CA ALA A 8 -20.77 -13.67 -21.62
C ALA A 8 -19.55 -12.92 -21.02
N THR A 9 -19.75 -11.95 -20.13
CA THR A 9 -18.66 -11.12 -19.57
C THR A 9 -17.86 -11.85 -18.48
N ILE A 10 -18.52 -12.74 -17.72
CA ILE A 10 -17.92 -13.51 -16.60
C ILE A 10 -17.08 -14.70 -17.11
N ASN A 11 -17.21 -15.10 -18.38
CA ASN A 11 -16.55 -16.28 -18.94
C ASN A 11 -15.10 -16.04 -19.43
N LYS A 12 -14.58 -14.81 -19.38
CA LYS A 12 -13.30 -14.45 -20.01
C LYS A 12 -12.07 -14.53 -19.10
N HIS A 13 -12.23 -14.78 -17.80
CA HIS A 13 -11.18 -14.56 -16.79
C HIS A 13 -10.66 -15.83 -16.09
N PHE A 14 -11.05 -17.01 -16.57
CA PHE A 14 -10.54 -18.30 -16.10
C PHE A 14 -10.17 -19.14 -17.31
N ARG A 15 -9.06 -19.90 -17.27
CA ARG A 15 -8.58 -20.66 -18.44
C ARG A 15 -9.60 -21.69 -18.90
N ASN A 16 -10.46 -22.12 -17.99
CA ASN A 16 -11.63 -22.91 -18.23
C ASN A 16 -12.66 -22.73 -17.10
N GLU A 17 -13.86 -23.23 -17.34
CA GLU A 17 -14.98 -23.20 -16.40
C GLU A 17 -14.66 -23.91 -15.07
N GLU A 18 -13.72 -24.86 -15.08
CA GLU A 18 -13.30 -25.64 -13.93
C GLU A 18 -12.46 -24.84 -12.94
N GLU A 19 -11.57 -23.95 -13.39
CA GLU A 19 -10.80 -23.02 -12.55
C GLU A 19 -11.73 -22.01 -11.86
N ARG A 20 -12.64 -21.40 -12.60
CA ARG A 20 -13.68 -20.51 -12.04
C ARG A 20 -14.48 -21.24 -10.99
N ASN A 21 -14.98 -22.41 -11.34
CA ASN A 21 -15.78 -23.21 -10.42
C ASN A 21 -14.94 -23.68 -9.25
N THR A 22 -13.63 -23.85 -9.36
CA THR A 22 -12.76 -24.23 -8.25
C THR A 22 -12.48 -23.06 -7.32
N PHE A 23 -12.28 -21.85 -7.86
CA PHE A 23 -12.17 -20.61 -7.09
C PHE A 23 -13.49 -20.29 -6.39
N LEU A 24 -14.61 -20.26 -7.13
CA LEU A 24 -15.93 -20.08 -6.55
C LEU A 24 -16.28 -21.22 -5.61
N ARG A 25 -15.86 -22.48 -5.84
CA ARG A 25 -16.02 -23.57 -4.87
C ARG A 25 -15.13 -23.38 -3.66
N ARG A 26 -13.93 -22.81 -3.76
CA ARG A 26 -13.04 -22.52 -2.62
C ARG A 26 -13.59 -21.35 -1.80
N LEU A 27 -13.98 -20.27 -2.45
CA LEU A 27 -14.66 -19.13 -1.85
C LEU A 27 -15.99 -19.57 -1.23
N LYS A 28 -16.86 -20.27 -1.99
CA LYS A 28 -18.11 -20.88 -1.47
C LYS A 28 -17.87 -21.96 -0.43
N ARG A 29 -16.76 -22.70 -0.39
CA ARG A 29 -16.44 -23.68 0.67
C ARG A 29 -15.83 -23.02 1.90
N SER A 30 -15.16 -21.88 1.74
CA SER A 30 -14.69 -21.01 2.83
C SER A 30 -15.89 -20.33 3.48
N MET A 31 -16.81 -19.81 2.64
CA MET A 31 -18.08 -19.21 3.03
C MET A 31 -19.08 -20.24 3.56
N LYS A 32 -19.31 -21.41 2.92
CA LYS A 32 -20.18 -22.50 3.44
C LYS A 32 -19.71 -23.09 4.75
N ARG A 33 -18.41 -23.01 5.06
CA ARG A 33 -17.89 -23.42 6.37
C ARG A 33 -18.18 -22.39 7.47
N ARG A 34 -18.59 -21.17 7.10
CA ARG A 34 -18.87 -20.05 8.03
C ARG A 34 -20.32 -19.53 7.95
N ILE A 35 -21.11 -19.89 6.94
CA ILE A 35 -22.46 -19.39 6.68
C ILE A 35 -23.36 -20.54 6.19
N HIS A 36 -24.53 -20.71 6.80
CA HIS A 36 -25.54 -21.67 6.34
C HIS A 36 -26.14 -21.23 4.99
N GLN A 37 -25.99 -22.10 3.99
CA GLN A 37 -26.88 -22.36 2.83
C GLN A 37 -27.45 -21.24 1.92
N ASN A 38 -27.06 -19.97 1.98
CA ASN A 38 -27.53 -19.00 0.97
C ASN A 38 -26.66 -18.95 -0.30
N SER A 39 -27.28 -18.57 -1.43
CA SER A 39 -26.61 -18.50 -2.73
C SER A 39 -25.62 -17.31 -2.77
N ALA A 40 -24.52 -17.42 -3.52
CA ALA A 40 -23.54 -16.33 -3.57
C ALA A 40 -24.14 -15.01 -4.09
N GLU A 41 -25.17 -15.08 -4.94
CA GLU A 41 -25.89 -13.91 -5.47
C GLU A 41 -26.66 -13.18 -4.37
N GLU A 42 -27.29 -13.92 -3.46
CA GLU A 42 -28.01 -13.38 -2.30
C GLU A 42 -27.06 -12.69 -1.32
N PHE A 43 -25.86 -13.26 -1.10
CA PHE A 43 -24.81 -12.61 -0.30
C PHE A 43 -24.36 -11.26 -0.89
N PHE A 44 -24.20 -11.17 -2.23
CA PHE A 44 -23.85 -9.89 -2.86
C PHE A 44 -25.02 -8.90 -2.87
N GLU A 45 -26.27 -9.36 -2.87
CA GLU A 45 -27.44 -8.49 -2.64
C GLU A 45 -27.49 -7.95 -1.21
N ASP A 46 -27.20 -8.79 -0.20
CA ASP A 46 -27.18 -8.36 1.19
C ASP A 46 -25.96 -7.48 1.50
N ALA A 47 -24.80 -7.74 0.89
CA ALA A 47 -23.65 -6.84 0.93
C ALA A 47 -24.02 -5.42 0.46
N ARG A 48 -24.76 -5.30 -0.65
CA ARG A 48 -25.26 -4.03 -1.19
C ARG A 48 -26.24 -3.33 -0.25
N ARG A 49 -27.07 -4.08 0.49
CA ARG A 49 -28.02 -3.54 1.48
C ARG A 49 -27.33 -3.08 2.76
N ILE A 50 -26.37 -3.85 3.25
CA ILE A 50 -25.63 -3.58 4.50
C ILE A 50 -24.71 -2.37 4.32
N ASP A 51 -24.09 -2.23 3.14
CA ASP A 51 -23.15 -1.15 2.90
C ASP A 51 -23.83 0.20 3.10
N GLY A 52 -25.01 0.48 2.52
CA GLY A 52 -25.70 1.78 2.70
C GLY A 52 -24.81 3.01 2.49
N LEU A 53 -23.65 2.78 1.89
CA LEU A 53 -22.51 3.66 1.72
C LEU A 53 -22.53 3.94 0.23
N ASP A 54 -22.98 5.16 -0.10
CA ASP A 54 -22.89 5.84 -1.38
C ASP A 54 -22.38 4.95 -2.53
N ASP A 55 -23.20 4.66 -3.54
CA ASP A 55 -22.86 3.84 -4.71
C ASP A 55 -21.55 4.28 -5.42
N ASN A 56 -21.03 5.46 -5.06
CA ASN A 56 -19.73 6.00 -5.45
C ASN A 56 -18.54 5.56 -4.57
N PHE A 57 -18.70 4.66 -3.60
CA PHE A 57 -17.61 4.23 -2.73
C PHE A 57 -16.64 3.31 -3.49
N GLU A 58 -15.41 3.80 -3.68
CA GLU A 58 -14.38 3.16 -4.51
C GLU A 58 -13.98 1.75 -4.04
N PHE A 59 -14.26 1.40 -2.79
CA PHE A 59 -13.98 0.09 -2.20
C PHE A 59 -15.23 -0.75 -1.92
N SER A 60 -16.36 -0.48 -2.59
CA SER A 60 -17.50 -1.40 -2.58
C SER A 60 -17.11 -2.76 -3.16
N VAL A 61 -17.82 -3.82 -2.78
CA VAL A 61 -17.56 -5.17 -3.28
C VAL A 61 -17.67 -5.22 -4.82
N ASP A 62 -18.65 -4.54 -5.40
CA ASP A 62 -18.84 -4.49 -6.85
C ASP A 62 -17.69 -3.76 -7.57
N ASN A 63 -17.23 -2.63 -7.03
CA ASN A 63 -16.09 -1.90 -7.59
C ASN A 63 -14.79 -2.70 -7.48
N LEU A 64 -14.60 -3.43 -6.38
CA LEU A 64 -13.43 -4.29 -6.18
C LEU A 64 -13.50 -5.57 -7.01
N LEU A 65 -14.68 -6.11 -7.29
CA LEU A 65 -14.86 -7.20 -8.26
C LEU A 65 -14.47 -6.73 -9.66
N ALA A 66 -14.95 -5.56 -10.09
CA ALA A 66 -14.56 -4.97 -11.37
C ALA A 66 -13.04 -4.70 -11.44
N LEU A 67 -12.43 -4.28 -10.32
CA LEU A 67 -10.99 -4.08 -10.22
C LEU A 67 -10.21 -5.41 -10.35
N VAL A 68 -10.67 -6.48 -9.70
CA VAL A 68 -10.08 -7.82 -9.84
C VAL A 68 -10.25 -8.36 -11.26
N ASP A 69 -11.40 -8.13 -11.90
CA ASP A 69 -11.61 -8.49 -13.30
C ASP A 69 -10.66 -7.74 -14.25
N GLN A 70 -10.39 -6.46 -13.94
CA GLN A 70 -9.40 -5.65 -14.67
C GLN A 70 -7.96 -6.11 -14.42
N PHE A 71 -7.65 -6.58 -13.21
CA PHE A 71 -6.31 -6.98 -12.76
C PHE A 71 -6.31 -8.37 -12.09
N PRO A 72 -6.57 -9.46 -12.85
CA PRO A 72 -6.82 -10.79 -12.26
C PRO A 72 -5.62 -11.41 -11.55
N ASP A 73 -4.41 -11.01 -11.92
CA ASP A 73 -3.16 -11.49 -11.31
C ASP A 73 -2.69 -10.59 -10.14
N SER A 74 -3.41 -9.50 -9.84
CA SER A 74 -3.05 -8.59 -8.76
C SER A 74 -3.41 -9.18 -7.40
N LYS A 75 -2.39 -9.45 -6.58
CA LYS A 75 -2.59 -9.83 -5.18
C LYS A 75 -3.14 -8.67 -4.35
N THR A 76 -2.80 -7.43 -4.69
CA THR A 76 -3.32 -6.26 -3.98
C THR A 76 -4.82 -6.08 -4.22
N ALA A 77 -5.29 -6.15 -5.47
CA ALA A 77 -6.71 -6.09 -5.81
C ALA A 77 -7.49 -7.23 -5.14
N MET A 78 -6.96 -8.46 -5.19
CA MET A 78 -7.56 -9.61 -4.51
C MET A 78 -7.64 -9.39 -2.99
N GLY A 79 -6.55 -8.91 -2.37
CA GLY A 79 -6.52 -8.61 -0.94
C GLY A 79 -7.53 -7.54 -0.53
N LEU A 80 -7.74 -6.51 -1.36
CA LEU A 80 -8.77 -5.49 -1.13
C LEU A 80 -10.17 -6.10 -1.17
N LEU A 81 -10.46 -6.93 -2.19
CA LEU A 81 -11.75 -7.63 -2.31
C LEU A 81 -12.00 -8.56 -1.12
N GLU A 82 -11.00 -9.35 -0.71
CA GLU A 82 -11.11 -10.22 0.45
C GLU A 82 -11.39 -9.43 1.74
N SER A 83 -10.73 -8.29 1.93
CA SER A 83 -11.00 -7.38 3.04
C SER A 83 -12.43 -6.83 3.01
N ALA A 84 -12.95 -6.43 1.85
CA ALA A 84 -14.32 -5.95 1.72
C ALA A 84 -15.35 -7.06 2.03
N ILE A 85 -15.12 -8.28 1.54
CA ILE A 85 -15.96 -9.44 1.84
C ILE A 85 -15.96 -9.75 3.35
N CYS A 86 -14.78 -9.74 3.98
CA CYS A 86 -14.67 -9.93 5.43
C CYS A 86 -15.40 -8.83 6.22
N CYS A 87 -15.43 -7.59 5.72
CA CYS A 87 -16.22 -6.51 6.30
C CYS A 87 -17.72 -6.80 6.27
N VAL A 88 -18.24 -7.23 5.12
CA VAL A 88 -19.66 -7.63 4.96
C VAL A 88 -20.02 -8.75 5.92
N ILE A 89 -19.22 -9.82 5.96
CA ILE A 89 -19.41 -10.96 6.89
C ILE A 89 -19.42 -10.47 8.33
N GLY A 90 -18.51 -9.55 8.68
CA GLY A 90 -18.43 -8.96 10.01
C GLY A 90 -19.68 -8.18 10.38
N HIS A 91 -20.25 -7.42 9.44
CA HIS A 91 -21.49 -6.67 9.65
C HIS A 91 -22.70 -7.60 9.83
N GLU A 92 -22.88 -8.56 8.94
CA GLU A 92 -23.98 -9.53 9.00
C GLU A 92 -23.94 -10.33 10.31
N ALA A 93 -22.76 -10.85 10.68
CA ALA A 93 -22.59 -11.57 11.94
C ALA A 93 -22.90 -10.69 13.16
N PHE A 94 -22.50 -9.41 13.12
CA PHE A 94 -22.77 -8.47 14.19
C PHE A 94 -24.27 -8.18 14.34
N GLU A 95 -24.98 -7.98 13.23
CA GLU A 95 -26.43 -7.76 13.20
C GLU A 95 -27.22 -8.97 13.71
N ASN A 96 -26.74 -10.17 13.39
CA ASN A 96 -27.32 -11.43 13.87
C ASN A 96 -26.93 -11.78 15.32
N GLY A 97 -26.12 -10.94 15.99
CA GLY A 97 -25.69 -11.15 17.37
C GLY A 97 -24.57 -12.17 17.54
N ASP A 98 -23.98 -12.70 16.47
CA ASP A 98 -22.78 -13.56 16.52
C ASP A 98 -21.52 -12.69 16.64
N ILE A 99 -21.28 -12.21 17.85
CA ILE A 99 -20.16 -11.31 18.16
C ILE A 99 -18.80 -11.99 17.92
N LYS A 100 -18.72 -13.33 18.02
CA LYS A 100 -17.45 -14.06 17.81
C LYS A 100 -17.10 -14.10 16.33
N ALA A 101 -18.05 -14.49 15.48
CA ALA A 101 -17.86 -14.48 14.05
C ALA A 101 -17.59 -13.07 13.53
N ALA A 102 -18.29 -12.06 14.08
CA ALA A 102 -18.03 -10.66 13.77
C ALA A 102 -16.59 -10.25 14.11
N ALA A 103 -16.13 -10.54 15.34
CA ALA A 103 -14.77 -10.21 15.78
C ALA A 103 -13.71 -10.85 14.89
N SER A 104 -13.85 -12.13 14.56
CA SER A 104 -12.92 -12.84 13.68
C SER A 104 -12.90 -12.26 12.27
N ALA A 105 -14.07 -11.95 11.69
CA ALA A 105 -14.17 -11.39 10.35
C ALA A 105 -13.53 -9.99 10.26
N TYR A 106 -13.81 -9.10 11.21
CA TYR A 106 -13.17 -7.77 11.24
C TYR A 106 -11.67 -7.84 11.53
N ALA A 107 -11.22 -8.77 12.38
CA ALA A 107 -9.80 -8.99 12.61
C ALA A 107 -9.08 -9.39 11.31
N ASP A 108 -9.70 -10.27 10.49
CA ASP A 108 -9.17 -10.67 9.20
C ASP A 108 -9.06 -9.50 8.20
N VAL A 109 -9.98 -8.51 8.26
CA VAL A 109 -9.87 -7.28 7.45
C VAL A 109 -8.57 -6.55 7.75
N TYR A 110 -8.30 -6.28 9.03
CA TYR A 110 -7.10 -5.57 9.45
C TYR A 110 -5.79 -6.34 9.17
N ARG A 111 -5.84 -7.67 9.09
CA ARG A 111 -4.68 -8.51 8.74
C ARG A 111 -4.37 -8.50 7.23
N LYS A 112 -5.39 -8.47 6.38
CA LYS A 112 -5.25 -8.64 4.92
C LYS A 112 -4.84 -7.37 4.20
N ASN A 113 -5.40 -6.25 4.61
CA ASN A 113 -5.15 -4.97 4.00
C ASN A 113 -5.62 -3.94 5.02
N SER A 114 -4.74 -3.06 5.49
CA SER A 114 -5.06 -1.98 6.43
C SER A 114 -6.03 -0.92 5.88
N LEU A 115 -6.92 -1.33 4.97
CA LEU A 115 -8.19 -0.66 4.75
C LEU A 115 -8.82 -0.38 6.11
N VAL A 116 -9.06 0.91 6.33
CA VAL A 116 -9.79 1.36 7.51
C VAL A 116 -11.21 0.84 7.33
N LEU A 117 -11.57 -0.17 8.12
CA LEU A 117 -12.96 -0.57 8.30
C LEU A 117 -13.81 0.68 8.55
N ARG A 118 -14.77 0.94 7.66
CA ARG A 118 -15.72 2.04 7.84
C ARG A 118 -16.79 1.59 8.81
N TRP A 119 -16.66 2.06 10.05
CA TRP A 119 -17.70 1.91 11.04
C TRP A 119 -18.80 2.95 10.80
N GLN A 120 -20.04 2.49 10.61
CA GLN A 120 -21.20 3.38 10.66
C GLN A 120 -21.29 4.00 12.06
N SER A 121 -21.35 5.34 12.14
CA SER A 121 -21.33 6.07 13.43
C SER A 121 -22.42 5.59 14.40
N SER A 122 -23.59 5.21 13.88
CA SER A 122 -24.71 4.67 14.66
C SER A 122 -24.43 3.31 15.29
N LYS A 123 -23.61 2.46 14.65
CA LYS A 123 -23.29 1.09 15.11
C LYS A 123 -22.02 1.02 15.94
N MET A 124 -21.17 2.04 15.89
CA MET A 124 -19.84 2.05 16.52
C MET A 124 -19.90 1.84 18.04
N GLN A 125 -20.82 2.50 18.74
CA GLN A 125 -20.94 2.37 20.20
C GLN A 125 -21.35 0.95 20.61
N GLY A 126 -22.35 0.37 19.94
CA GLY A 126 -22.78 -1.01 20.19
C GLY A 126 -21.67 -2.02 19.89
N ALA A 127 -20.89 -1.80 18.83
CA ALA A 127 -19.74 -2.64 18.50
C ALA A 127 -18.67 -2.61 19.59
N MET A 128 -18.32 -1.42 20.10
CA MET A 128 -17.36 -1.27 21.20
C MET A 128 -17.80 -2.03 22.45
N GLU A 129 -19.07 -1.91 22.84
CA GLU A 129 -19.61 -2.60 24.02
C GLU A 129 -19.60 -4.12 23.84
N ALA A 130 -20.02 -4.61 22.68
CA ALA A 130 -20.03 -6.03 22.37
C ALA A 130 -18.61 -6.64 22.39
N PHE A 131 -17.65 -6.00 21.72
CA PHE A 131 -16.27 -6.48 21.70
C PHE A 131 -15.57 -6.32 23.05
N ASN A 132 -15.91 -5.29 23.83
CA ASN A 132 -15.42 -5.19 25.21
C ASN A 132 -15.92 -6.37 26.05
N ARG A 133 -17.22 -6.69 26.02
CA ARG A 133 -17.79 -7.85 26.72
C ARG A 133 -17.12 -9.15 26.31
N LEU A 134 -16.99 -9.38 24.99
CA LEU A 134 -16.34 -10.57 24.45
C LEU A 134 -14.88 -10.69 24.91
N SER A 135 -14.13 -9.59 24.93
CA SER A 135 -12.73 -9.60 25.36
C SER A 135 -12.53 -9.95 26.84
N THR A 136 -13.47 -9.54 27.69
CA THR A 136 -13.41 -9.73 29.15
C THR A 136 -14.00 -11.06 29.62
N ASP A 137 -14.75 -11.75 28.77
CA ASP A 137 -15.33 -13.06 29.09
C ASP A 137 -14.25 -14.15 29.10
N ALA A 138 -13.84 -14.56 30.30
CA ALA A 138 -12.80 -15.56 30.52
C ALA A 138 -13.20 -16.98 30.05
N THR A 139 -14.48 -17.23 29.77
CA THR A 139 -14.95 -18.52 29.25
C THR A 139 -14.65 -18.69 27.76
N GLN A 140 -14.30 -17.61 27.06
CA GLN A 140 -14.06 -17.61 25.63
C GLN A 140 -12.63 -18.02 25.30
N LEU A 141 -12.46 -18.60 24.11
CA LEU A 141 -11.14 -18.90 23.57
C LEU A 141 -10.29 -17.63 23.49
N ASN A 142 -9.01 -17.76 23.84
CA ASN A 142 -8.05 -16.65 23.76
C ASN A 142 -8.01 -16.01 22.37
N GLN A 143 -8.24 -16.80 21.31
CA GLN A 143 -8.33 -16.29 19.95
C GLN A 143 -9.45 -15.24 19.79
N HIS A 144 -10.70 -15.59 20.12
CA HIS A 144 -11.82 -14.66 19.99
C HIS A 144 -11.68 -13.44 20.89
N ARG A 145 -11.13 -13.63 22.09
CA ARG A 145 -10.85 -12.52 23.01
C ARG A 145 -9.81 -11.57 22.46
N ALA A 146 -8.73 -12.09 21.89
CA ALA A 146 -7.67 -11.29 21.26
C ALA A 146 -8.17 -10.56 20.01
N GLU A 147 -8.95 -11.23 19.16
CA GLU A 147 -9.58 -10.62 17.98
C GLU A 147 -10.56 -9.51 18.38
N ALA A 148 -11.38 -9.72 19.42
CA ALA A 148 -12.25 -8.68 19.95
C ALA A 148 -11.47 -7.47 20.48
N LEU A 149 -10.37 -7.69 21.20
CA LEU A 149 -9.47 -6.61 21.63
C LEU A 149 -8.85 -5.88 20.44
N PHE A 150 -8.44 -6.61 19.41
CA PHE A 150 -7.84 -6.05 18.21
C PHE A 150 -8.81 -5.16 17.43
N VAL A 151 -10.04 -5.62 17.21
CA VAL A 151 -11.09 -4.84 16.56
C VAL A 151 -11.46 -3.62 17.41
N HIS A 152 -11.63 -3.81 18.73
CA HIS A 152 -11.91 -2.71 19.64
C HIS A 152 -10.79 -1.66 19.67
N ALA A 153 -9.52 -2.08 19.61
CA ALA A 153 -8.38 -1.17 19.52
C ALA A 153 -8.45 -0.27 18.29
N ASN A 154 -8.81 -0.83 17.14
CA ASN A 154 -8.95 -0.08 15.90
C ASN A 154 -10.14 0.89 15.92
N ILE A 155 -11.28 0.51 16.51
CA ILE A 155 -12.40 1.44 16.71
C ILE A 155 -11.98 2.62 17.60
N LEU A 156 -11.29 2.34 18.71
CA LEU A 156 -10.77 3.38 19.60
C LEU A 156 -9.77 4.30 18.89
N PHE A 157 -8.94 3.73 18.01
CA PHE A 157 -8.03 4.51 17.19
C PHE A 157 -8.76 5.46 16.24
N VAL A 158 -9.80 4.99 15.52
CA VAL A 158 -10.64 5.84 14.65
C VAL A 158 -11.32 6.97 15.44
N ARG A 159 -11.67 6.73 16.71
CA ARG A 159 -12.21 7.76 17.63
C ARG A 159 -11.16 8.72 18.21
N GLY A 160 -9.88 8.55 17.89
CA GLY A 160 -8.78 9.33 18.48
C GLY A 160 -8.39 8.91 19.90
N GLU A 161 -8.98 7.84 20.44
CA GLU A 161 -8.70 7.31 21.79
C GLU A 161 -7.45 6.41 21.79
N HIS A 162 -6.37 6.89 21.20
CA HIS A 162 -5.15 6.14 20.90
C HIS A 162 -4.56 5.41 22.11
N HIS A 163 -4.53 6.04 23.29
CA HIS A 163 -3.99 5.42 24.51
C HIS A 163 -4.77 4.17 24.92
N LYS A 164 -6.10 4.22 24.85
CA LYS A 164 -6.95 3.05 25.13
C LYS A 164 -6.77 1.99 24.06
N GLY A 165 -6.66 2.39 22.79
CA GLY A 165 -6.36 1.47 21.68
C GLY A 165 -5.06 0.69 21.92
N LEU A 166 -3.98 1.37 22.32
CA LEU A 166 -2.71 0.73 22.65
C LEU A 166 -2.83 -0.24 23.84
N GLN A 167 -3.59 0.11 24.89
CA GLN A 167 -3.85 -0.81 26.00
C GLN A 167 -4.56 -2.09 25.52
N ARG A 168 -5.53 -1.98 24.62
CA ARG A 168 -6.22 -3.14 24.03
C ARG A 168 -5.28 -4.01 23.22
N LEU A 169 -4.39 -3.42 22.42
CA LEU A 169 -3.36 -4.16 21.68
C LEU A 169 -2.40 -4.90 22.60
N SER A 170 -1.95 -4.27 23.69
CA SER A 170 -1.10 -4.94 24.68
C SER A 170 -1.77 -6.17 25.28
N LEU A 171 -3.07 -6.08 25.60
CA LEU A 171 -3.83 -7.24 26.09
C LEU A 171 -4.00 -8.31 25.02
N ALA A 172 -4.23 -7.94 23.75
CA ALA A 172 -4.34 -8.89 22.65
C ALA A 172 -3.03 -9.67 22.46
N GLN A 173 -1.89 -8.99 22.56
CA GLN A 173 -0.56 -9.61 22.51
C GLN A 173 -0.30 -10.57 23.67
N LEU A 174 -0.89 -10.35 24.85
CA LEU A 174 -0.77 -11.32 25.95
C LEU A 174 -1.55 -12.61 25.66
N LEU A 175 -2.69 -12.50 24.95
CA LEU A 175 -3.54 -13.64 24.62
C LEU A 175 -3.03 -14.44 23.41
N LEU A 176 -2.51 -13.75 22.39
CA LEU A 176 -1.86 -14.35 21.21
C LEU A 176 -0.49 -13.69 20.99
N PRO A 177 0.57 -14.13 21.67
CA PRO A 177 1.90 -13.49 21.61
C PRO A 177 2.59 -13.62 20.27
N ASN A 178 2.15 -14.55 19.43
CA ASN A 178 2.75 -14.84 18.12
C ASN A 178 1.98 -14.22 16.95
N ASP A 179 0.88 -13.47 17.18
CA ASP A 179 0.19 -12.78 16.09
C ASP A 179 1.02 -11.55 15.66
N PRO A 180 1.53 -11.50 14.42
CA PRO A 180 2.43 -10.44 13.98
C PRO A 180 1.72 -9.12 13.70
N TYR A 181 0.39 -9.11 13.55
CA TYR A 181 -0.35 -7.92 13.16
C TYR A 181 -0.65 -6.98 14.33
N PHE A 182 -0.71 -7.50 15.57
CA PHE A 182 -0.89 -6.65 16.74
C PHE A 182 0.23 -5.61 16.90
N PRO A 183 1.53 -6.00 16.88
CA PRO A 183 2.60 -5.00 16.91
C PRO A 183 2.72 -4.18 15.62
N ALA A 184 2.26 -4.68 14.47
CA ALA A 184 2.22 -3.88 13.24
C ALA A 184 1.27 -2.68 13.38
N ILE A 185 0.03 -2.91 13.82
CA ILE A 185 -0.95 -1.86 14.07
C ILE A 185 -0.51 -0.97 15.25
N GLU A 186 0.07 -1.54 16.31
CA GLU A 186 0.67 -0.75 17.40
C GLU A 186 1.69 0.26 16.86
N GLY A 187 2.56 -0.17 15.94
CA GLY A 187 3.53 0.68 15.26
C GLY A 187 2.89 1.84 14.52
N CYS A 188 1.80 1.59 13.76
CA CYS A 188 1.07 2.63 13.05
C CYS A 188 0.45 3.68 14.00
N ILE A 189 -0.20 3.23 15.08
CA ILE A 189 -0.81 4.12 16.07
C ILE A 189 0.28 4.97 16.74
N LEU A 190 1.39 4.36 17.16
CA LEU A 190 2.51 5.06 17.80
C LEU A 190 3.18 6.07 16.85
N ALA A 191 3.32 5.73 15.57
CA ALA A 191 3.88 6.62 14.55
C ALA A 191 3.03 7.89 14.40
N MET A 192 1.71 7.76 14.39
CA MET A 192 0.78 8.90 14.34
C MET A 192 0.82 9.75 15.61
N GLN A 193 1.16 9.16 16.75
CA GLN A 193 1.41 9.89 17.99
C GLN A 193 2.82 10.49 18.08
N MET A 194 3.60 10.49 16.99
CA MET A 194 4.98 10.98 16.94
C MET A 194 5.94 10.25 17.90
N GLN A 195 5.60 9.02 18.30
CA GLN A 195 6.42 8.20 19.21
C GLN A 195 7.36 7.28 18.41
N ALA A 196 8.24 7.88 17.61
CA ALA A 196 9.05 7.19 16.61
C ALA A 196 9.85 5.99 17.17
N SER A 197 10.51 6.14 18.32
CA SER A 197 11.30 5.06 18.93
C SER A 197 10.47 3.83 19.29
N ARG A 198 9.26 4.04 19.85
CA ARG A 198 8.35 2.95 20.21
C ARG A 198 7.73 2.31 18.97
N ALA A 199 7.34 3.13 17.99
CA ALA A 199 6.81 2.64 16.72
C ALA A 199 7.82 1.75 15.98
N LEU A 200 9.11 2.15 15.93
CA LEU A 200 10.18 1.34 15.36
C LEU A 200 10.37 -0.01 16.08
N GLN A 201 10.24 -0.03 17.41
CA GLN A 201 10.30 -1.29 18.17
C GLN A 201 9.12 -2.20 17.82
N ALA A 202 7.91 -1.65 17.73
CA ALA A 202 6.71 -2.39 17.39
C ALA A 202 6.80 -2.99 15.97
N PHE A 203 7.20 -2.21 14.96
CA PHE A 203 7.39 -2.74 13.61
C PHE A 203 8.48 -3.81 13.51
N LYS A 204 9.59 -3.68 14.23
CA LYS A 204 10.63 -4.73 14.29
C LYS A 204 10.11 -6.01 14.95
N LYS A 205 9.26 -5.88 15.97
CA LYS A 205 8.59 -7.03 16.58
C LYS A 205 7.66 -7.70 15.57
N ALA A 206 6.88 -6.94 14.82
CA ALA A 206 6.02 -7.47 13.74
C ALA A 206 6.83 -8.22 12.67
N GLU A 207 7.97 -7.66 12.22
CA GLU A 207 8.88 -8.33 11.27
C GLU A 207 9.43 -9.64 11.86
N THR A 208 9.85 -9.64 13.14
CA THR A 208 10.38 -10.83 13.83
C THR A 208 9.34 -11.94 13.97
N LEU A 209 8.07 -11.57 14.16
CA LEU A 209 6.93 -12.49 14.23
C LEU A 209 6.44 -12.96 12.85
N GLY A 210 7.04 -12.46 11.76
CA GLY A 210 6.70 -12.89 10.40
C GLY A 210 5.49 -12.18 9.79
N CYS A 211 5.27 -10.89 10.10
CA CYS A 211 4.28 -10.10 9.36
C CYS A 211 4.63 -10.07 7.87
N GLU A 212 3.73 -10.58 7.03
CA GLU A 212 3.97 -10.71 5.59
C GLU A 212 3.79 -9.40 4.83
N ASP A 213 3.22 -8.37 5.47
CA ASP A 213 2.95 -7.09 4.83
C ASP A 213 4.22 -6.19 4.84
N PRO A 214 4.85 -5.96 3.67
CA PRO A 214 6.04 -5.12 3.58
C PRO A 214 5.74 -3.64 3.84
N GLU A 215 4.50 -3.17 3.72
CA GLU A 215 4.13 -1.80 4.07
C GLU A 215 4.27 -1.57 5.58
N HIS A 216 3.73 -2.50 6.39
CA HIS A 216 3.82 -2.45 7.84
C HIS A 216 5.22 -2.76 8.36
N THR A 217 5.97 -3.66 7.71
CA THR A 217 7.28 -4.07 8.21
C THR A 217 8.45 -3.26 7.66
N LEU A 218 8.40 -2.73 6.44
CA LEU A 218 9.54 -2.06 5.82
C LEU A 218 9.28 -0.59 5.55
N PHE A 219 8.17 -0.27 4.90
CA PHE A 219 7.88 1.09 4.47
C PHE A 219 7.78 2.03 5.67
N HIS A 220 6.88 1.75 6.63
CA HIS A 220 6.70 2.62 7.79
C HIS A 220 7.95 2.78 8.67
N GLN A 221 8.74 1.71 8.83
CA GLN A 221 10.03 1.80 9.51
C GLN A 221 10.97 2.79 8.81
N ALA A 222 11.05 2.73 7.48
CA ALA A 222 11.89 3.65 6.72
C ALA A 222 11.44 5.11 6.86
N ILE A 223 10.13 5.37 6.83
CA ILE A 223 9.59 6.73 7.01
C ILE A 223 9.97 7.29 8.39
N LEU A 224 9.85 6.48 9.44
CA LEU A 224 10.22 6.91 10.80
C LEU A 224 11.71 7.19 10.93
N LEU A 225 12.56 6.38 10.27
CA LEU A 225 14.00 6.62 10.26
C LEU A 225 14.37 7.88 9.47
N ASP A 226 13.72 8.15 8.34
CA ASP A 226 13.88 9.40 7.57
C ASP A 226 13.53 10.64 8.39
N LEU A 227 12.48 10.56 9.21
CA LEU A 227 12.03 11.64 10.09
C LEU A 227 12.91 11.78 11.33
N SER A 228 13.54 10.69 11.77
CA SER A 228 14.52 10.73 12.86
C SER A 228 15.80 11.41 12.37
N THR A 229 16.50 12.14 13.24
CA THR A 229 17.76 12.82 12.90
C THR A 229 18.92 11.86 12.56
N GLN A 230 18.68 10.55 12.59
CA GLN A 230 19.66 9.51 12.25
C GLN A 230 19.76 9.37 10.73
N LYS A 231 20.66 10.15 10.12
CA LYS A 231 21.06 10.05 8.70
C LYS A 231 21.98 8.86 8.44
N ASP A 232 21.69 7.70 9.01
CA ASP A 232 22.59 6.53 8.98
C ASP A 232 22.39 5.61 7.77
N GLY A 233 21.61 6.04 6.78
CA GLY A 233 21.35 5.27 5.56
C GLY A 233 20.44 4.05 5.75
N LYS A 234 20.00 3.73 6.98
CA LYS A 234 19.12 2.59 7.24
C LYS A 234 17.76 2.72 6.56
N SER A 235 17.20 3.93 6.52
CA SER A 235 15.96 4.19 5.77
C SER A 235 16.08 3.80 4.29
N SER A 236 17.17 4.22 3.63
CA SER A 236 17.42 3.87 2.23
C SER A 236 17.49 2.35 2.01
N ALA A 237 18.14 1.62 2.93
CA ALA A 237 18.21 0.17 2.87
C ALA A 237 16.81 -0.50 3.02
N LEU A 238 15.98 0.00 3.94
CA LEU A 238 14.61 -0.51 4.12
C LEU A 238 13.71 -0.20 2.93
N LEU A 239 13.76 1.02 2.37
CA LEU A 239 13.02 1.36 1.16
C LEU A 239 13.45 0.50 -0.03
N GLN A 240 14.74 0.22 -0.18
CA GLN A 240 15.22 -0.68 -1.25
C GLN A 240 14.70 -2.11 -1.06
N ARG A 241 14.68 -2.63 0.18
CA ARG A 241 14.06 -3.92 0.50
C ARG A 241 12.57 -3.91 0.15
N PHE A 242 11.85 -2.87 0.54
CA PHE A 242 10.43 -2.68 0.24
C PHE A 242 10.17 -2.70 -1.27
N VAL A 243 10.87 -1.86 -2.05
CA VAL A 243 10.73 -1.80 -3.52
C VAL A 243 11.02 -3.15 -4.19
N LYS A 244 11.89 -3.98 -3.60
CA LYS A 244 12.23 -5.31 -4.13
C LYS A 244 11.14 -6.35 -3.88
N CYS A 245 10.42 -6.28 -2.77
CA CYS A 245 9.44 -7.29 -2.37
C CYS A 245 7.98 -6.86 -2.50
N ALA A 246 7.70 -5.57 -2.64
CA ALA A 246 6.35 -5.05 -2.83
C ALA A 246 5.78 -5.52 -4.18
N GLU A 247 4.48 -5.78 -4.19
CA GLU A 247 3.76 -6.06 -5.43
C GLU A 247 3.84 -4.84 -6.38
N PRO A 248 3.85 -5.04 -7.71
CA PRO A 248 4.02 -3.96 -8.68
C PRO A 248 2.99 -2.83 -8.57
N ASP A 249 1.83 -3.14 -8.01
CA ASP A 249 0.67 -2.27 -7.83
C ASP A 249 0.41 -1.92 -6.37
N ALA A 250 1.37 -2.21 -5.48
CA ALA A 250 1.29 -1.84 -4.08
C ALA A 250 1.17 -0.30 -3.91
N ARG A 251 0.22 0.13 -3.08
CA ARG A 251 -0.12 1.54 -2.85
C ARG A 251 1.08 2.44 -2.56
N LYS A 252 2.03 1.97 -1.76
CA LYS A 252 3.21 2.75 -1.32
C LYS A 252 4.44 2.61 -2.21
N LEU A 253 4.40 1.78 -3.26
CA LEU A 253 5.53 1.59 -4.17
C LEU A 253 5.97 2.89 -4.85
N PRO A 254 5.07 3.73 -5.40
CA PRO A 254 5.47 5.01 -5.97
C PRO A 254 6.17 5.92 -4.97
N GLU A 255 5.59 6.10 -3.78
CA GLU A 255 6.15 6.97 -2.74
C GLU A 255 7.54 6.50 -2.30
N ALA A 256 7.71 5.19 -2.10
CA ALA A 256 9.01 4.60 -1.75
C ALA A 256 10.07 4.89 -2.82
N CYS A 257 9.71 4.77 -4.10
CA CYS A 257 10.59 5.08 -5.22
C CYS A 257 10.98 6.57 -5.25
N TYR A 258 10.03 7.50 -5.08
CA TYR A 258 10.34 8.93 -5.05
C TYR A 258 11.19 9.34 -3.86
N ARG A 259 10.99 8.72 -2.68
CA ARG A 259 11.85 8.93 -1.52
C ARG A 259 13.27 8.43 -1.76
N LEU A 260 13.43 7.24 -2.35
CA LEU A 260 14.75 6.76 -2.77
C LEU A 260 15.40 7.71 -3.77
N ALA A 261 14.64 8.25 -4.73
CA ALA A 261 15.17 9.22 -5.67
C ALA A 261 15.76 10.45 -4.96
N LEU A 262 15.04 11.00 -3.98
CA LEU A 262 15.51 12.10 -3.15
C LEU A 262 16.74 11.75 -2.33
N LEU A 263 16.72 10.60 -1.63
CA LEU A 263 17.83 10.13 -0.82
C LEU A 263 19.12 9.96 -1.64
N HIS A 264 19.02 9.40 -2.85
CA HIS A 264 20.17 9.28 -3.74
C HIS A 264 20.63 10.63 -4.29
N GLY A 265 19.72 11.50 -4.73
CA GLY A 265 20.15 12.80 -5.29
C GLY A 265 20.78 13.73 -4.26
N HIS A 266 20.34 13.67 -2.99
CA HIS A 266 20.97 14.42 -1.90
C HIS A 266 22.37 13.92 -1.51
N ARG A 267 22.79 12.72 -1.94
CA ARG A 267 24.18 12.24 -1.78
C ARG A 267 25.15 12.86 -2.78
N GLY A 268 24.64 13.63 -3.74
CA GLY A 268 25.44 14.41 -4.68
C GLY A 268 25.50 13.84 -6.10
N PRO A 269 26.26 14.49 -7.00
CA PRO A 269 26.16 14.27 -8.45
C PRO A 269 26.43 12.84 -8.90
N ARG A 270 27.29 12.09 -8.19
CA ARG A 270 27.62 10.70 -8.54
C ARG A 270 26.43 9.74 -8.38
N HIS A 271 25.44 10.09 -7.56
CA HIS A 271 24.25 9.26 -7.27
C HIS A 271 23.01 9.69 -8.05
N MET A 272 23.09 10.75 -8.85
CA MET A 272 21.92 11.27 -9.57
C MET A 272 21.41 10.31 -10.65
N GLY A 273 22.24 9.40 -11.17
CA GLY A 273 21.79 8.32 -12.05
C GLY A 273 20.84 7.35 -11.34
N GLU A 274 21.17 6.98 -10.09
CA GLU A 274 20.28 6.18 -9.24
C GLU A 274 19.01 6.96 -8.88
N ALA A 275 19.15 8.26 -8.59
CA ALA A 275 18.01 9.12 -8.33
C ALA A 275 17.02 9.15 -9.50
N LYS A 276 17.52 9.32 -10.73
CA LYS A 276 16.70 9.32 -11.94
C LYS A 276 16.07 7.95 -12.21
N ARG A 277 16.80 6.86 -11.97
CA ARG A 277 16.27 5.50 -12.07
C ARG A 277 15.08 5.30 -11.12
N PHE A 278 15.22 5.64 -9.84
CA PHE A 278 14.13 5.50 -8.87
C PHE A 278 12.95 6.43 -9.17
N TYR A 279 13.20 7.66 -9.63
CA TYR A 279 12.13 8.56 -10.09
C TYR A 279 11.32 7.93 -11.23
N THR A 280 11.99 7.37 -12.23
CA THR A 280 11.36 6.72 -13.38
C THR A 280 10.58 5.47 -12.95
N LEU A 281 11.13 4.71 -11.99
CA LEU A 281 10.43 3.56 -11.40
C LEU A 281 9.16 4.00 -10.66
N GLY A 282 9.20 5.13 -9.94
CA GLY A 282 8.02 5.72 -9.31
C GLY A 282 6.95 6.13 -10.32
N GLU A 283 7.33 6.78 -11.42
CA GLU A 283 6.37 7.15 -12.49
C GLU A 283 5.76 5.94 -13.18
N LYS A 284 6.54 4.85 -13.32
CA LYS A 284 6.03 3.57 -13.81
C LYS A 284 5.04 2.96 -12.82
N ALA A 285 5.38 2.92 -11.53
CA ALA A 285 4.51 2.37 -10.50
C ALA A 285 3.18 3.14 -10.36
N GLU A 286 3.17 4.47 -10.50
CA GLU A 286 1.90 5.24 -10.51
C GLU A 286 1.03 4.93 -11.74
N ARG A 287 1.66 4.70 -12.90
CA ARG A 287 0.97 4.40 -14.15
C ARG A 287 0.36 3.00 -14.13
N ASP A 288 1.11 2.04 -13.60
CA ASP A 288 0.77 0.63 -13.56
C ASP A 288 -0.06 0.25 -12.33
N GLY A 289 -0.11 1.14 -11.31
CA GLY A 289 -0.86 0.92 -10.08
C GLY A 289 -2.38 0.88 -10.28
N LEU A 290 -3.07 0.32 -9.28
CA LEU A 290 -4.52 0.18 -9.30
C LEU A 290 -5.21 1.56 -9.38
N SER A 291 -6.30 1.63 -10.15
CA SER A 291 -7.06 2.87 -10.31
C SER A 291 -7.57 3.45 -9.00
N VAL A 292 -7.88 2.59 -8.03
CA VAL A 292 -8.34 2.93 -6.68
C VAL A 292 -7.32 3.70 -5.83
N PHE A 293 -6.06 3.76 -6.28
CA PHE A 293 -4.98 4.49 -5.61
C PHE A 293 -4.52 5.72 -6.38
N LYS A 294 -5.27 6.18 -7.39
CA LYS A 294 -4.93 7.37 -8.17
C LYS A 294 -5.24 8.64 -7.39
N ASP A 295 -4.43 8.91 -6.37
CA ASP A 295 -4.40 10.18 -5.67
C ASP A 295 -3.72 11.27 -6.52
N GLU A 296 -3.88 12.53 -6.11
CA GLU A 296 -3.06 13.64 -6.62
C GLU A 296 -1.56 13.32 -6.52
N ALA A 297 -0.77 13.91 -7.42
CA ALA A 297 0.67 13.71 -7.45
C ALA A 297 1.27 13.92 -6.06
N SER A 298 1.82 12.85 -5.46
CA SER A 298 2.36 12.92 -4.11
C SER A 298 3.38 14.06 -3.99
N GLN A 299 3.43 14.73 -2.84
CA GLN A 299 4.46 15.76 -2.58
C GLN A 299 5.88 15.25 -2.85
N TRP A 300 6.11 13.94 -2.70
CA TRP A 300 7.37 13.27 -2.98
C TRP A 300 7.66 13.21 -4.47
N ARG A 301 6.67 12.94 -5.32
CA ARG A 301 6.80 13.03 -6.78
C ARG A 301 7.22 14.43 -7.20
N ILE A 302 6.57 15.47 -6.67
CA ILE A 302 6.87 16.86 -7.03
C ILE A 302 8.32 17.20 -6.65
N LYS A 303 8.73 16.87 -5.42
CA LYS A 303 10.11 17.09 -4.94
C LYS A 303 11.13 16.30 -5.76
N ALA A 304 10.87 15.01 -6.01
CA ALA A 304 11.76 14.15 -6.79
C ALA A 304 11.86 14.62 -8.24
N ARG A 305 10.75 15.06 -8.85
CA ARG A 305 10.73 15.65 -10.20
C ARG A 305 11.59 16.89 -10.26
N ALA A 306 11.42 17.82 -9.31
CA ALA A 306 12.21 19.04 -9.25
C ALA A 306 13.72 18.74 -9.14
N LEU A 307 14.07 17.77 -8.29
CA LEU A 307 15.45 17.30 -8.14
C LEU A 307 16.02 16.73 -9.45
N VAL A 308 15.30 15.86 -10.14
CA VAL A 308 15.80 15.20 -11.36
C VAL A 308 15.60 16.01 -12.64
N LYS A 309 14.85 17.11 -12.62
CA LYS A 309 14.55 17.94 -13.80
C LYS A 309 15.82 18.54 -14.42
N HIS A 310 16.78 18.89 -13.59
CA HIS A 310 18.06 19.47 -14.01
C HIS A 310 19.17 18.43 -14.16
N TYR A 311 18.83 17.15 -14.04
CA TYR A 311 19.78 16.06 -14.24
C TYR A 311 19.78 15.62 -15.69
N HIS A 312 20.98 15.63 -16.28
CA HIS A 312 21.24 15.08 -17.58
C HIS A 312 22.33 14.01 -17.47
N GLU A 313 22.24 12.96 -18.28
CA GLU A 313 23.33 11.98 -18.36
C GLU A 313 24.54 12.61 -19.07
N CYS A 314 25.75 12.16 -18.71
CA CYS A 314 26.94 12.58 -19.44
C CYS A 314 26.85 12.05 -20.88
N GLY A 315 27.00 12.94 -21.87
CA GLY A 315 27.01 12.59 -23.28
C GLY A 315 28.17 11.71 -23.71
N ASN A 316 29.20 11.57 -22.86
CA ASN A 316 30.20 10.53 -23.05
C ASN A 316 29.62 9.19 -22.61
N SER A 317 29.30 8.32 -23.58
CA SER A 317 28.69 7.00 -23.35
C SER A 317 29.49 6.06 -22.45
N SER A 318 30.81 6.27 -22.33
CA SER A 318 31.66 5.51 -21.40
C SER A 318 31.58 6.03 -19.94
N CYS A 319 30.93 7.18 -19.71
CA CYS A 319 30.81 7.82 -18.42
C CYS A 319 29.36 7.76 -17.92
N ARG A 320 29.15 7.17 -16.74
CA ARG A 320 27.83 7.08 -16.08
C ARG A 320 27.57 8.22 -15.08
N SER A 321 28.39 9.27 -15.11
CA SER A 321 28.27 10.40 -14.17
C SER A 321 27.19 11.40 -14.63
N ALA A 322 26.72 12.23 -13.69
CA ALA A 322 25.85 13.37 -13.99
C ALA A 322 26.51 14.36 -14.95
N GLY A 323 25.82 14.68 -16.04
CA GLY A 323 26.10 15.83 -16.86
C GLY A 323 25.69 17.11 -16.13
N THR A 324 26.67 17.84 -15.60
CA THR A 324 26.47 19.12 -14.89
C THR A 324 26.84 20.34 -15.73
N MET A 325 27.53 20.13 -16.86
CA MET A 325 27.93 21.18 -17.80
C MET A 325 27.35 20.88 -19.17
N ASP A 326 26.56 21.80 -19.69
CA ASP A 326 26.05 21.73 -21.06
C ASP A 326 27.13 22.08 -22.09
N CYS A 327 26.97 21.58 -23.31
CA CYS A 327 27.76 22.02 -24.44
C CYS A 327 27.40 23.48 -24.76
N THR A 328 28.26 24.43 -24.46
CA THR A 328 28.02 25.87 -24.67
C THR A 328 27.60 26.28 -26.10
N ALA A 329 27.82 25.42 -27.12
CA ALA A 329 27.40 25.70 -28.49
C ALA A 329 25.96 25.29 -28.79
N CYS A 330 25.53 24.10 -28.33
CA CYS A 330 24.21 23.56 -28.67
C CYS A 330 23.26 23.45 -27.47
N GLU A 331 23.79 23.45 -26.24
CA GLU A 331 23.10 23.31 -24.95
C GLU A 331 22.24 22.04 -24.81
N GLN A 332 22.43 21.08 -25.71
CA GLN A 332 21.60 19.87 -25.81
C GLN A 332 22.26 18.62 -25.23
N VAL A 333 23.59 18.64 -25.10
CA VAL A 333 24.38 17.52 -24.54
C VAL A 333 25.12 18.00 -23.31
N PHE A 334 25.07 17.21 -22.25
CA PHE A 334 25.64 17.55 -20.95
C PHE A 334 26.84 16.67 -20.64
N TYR A 335 27.78 17.16 -19.86
CA TYR A 335 29.03 16.49 -19.52
C TYR A 335 29.33 16.65 -18.04
N CYS A 336 29.86 15.60 -17.43
CA CYS A 336 30.29 15.66 -16.03
C CYS A 336 31.62 16.41 -15.86
N SER A 337 32.41 16.53 -16.94
CA SER A 337 33.72 17.16 -16.94
C SER A 337 34.16 17.56 -18.36
N LYS A 338 35.12 18.48 -18.46
CA LYS A 338 35.76 18.84 -19.74
C LYS A 338 36.47 17.65 -20.38
N VAL A 339 36.93 16.69 -19.57
CA VAL A 339 37.54 15.44 -20.05
C VAL A 339 36.52 14.62 -20.82
N CYS A 340 35.32 14.42 -20.26
CA CYS A 340 34.25 13.69 -20.97
C CYS A 340 33.73 14.46 -22.19
N GLN A 341 33.67 15.78 -22.13
CA GLN A 341 33.35 16.61 -23.29
C GLN A 341 34.36 16.40 -24.43
N LYS A 342 35.66 16.48 -24.13
CA LYS A 342 36.73 16.26 -25.12
C LYS A 342 36.71 14.83 -25.68
N ALA A 343 36.47 13.83 -24.82
CA ALA A 343 36.38 12.43 -25.24
C ALA A 343 35.19 12.18 -26.18
N HIS A 344 34.03 12.77 -25.90
CA HIS A 344 32.83 12.64 -26.75
C HIS A 344 32.87 13.55 -27.99
N TRP A 345 33.67 14.61 -27.97
CA TRP A 345 33.68 15.64 -29.02
C TRP A 345 33.82 15.10 -30.46
N PRO A 346 34.68 14.12 -30.77
CA PRO A 346 34.80 13.60 -32.13
C PRO A 346 33.48 13.07 -32.71
N ALA A 347 32.68 12.38 -31.88
CA ALA A 347 31.35 11.89 -32.26
C ALA A 347 30.31 13.02 -32.27
N HIS A 348 30.33 13.89 -31.25
CA HIS A 348 29.34 14.95 -31.08
C HIS A 348 29.44 16.08 -32.10
N ARG A 349 30.66 16.45 -32.54
CA ARG A 349 30.95 17.68 -33.30
C ARG A 349 30.07 17.87 -34.54
N ARG A 350 29.82 16.80 -35.30
CA ARG A 350 29.01 16.87 -36.54
C ARG A 350 27.57 17.25 -36.25
N TRP A 351 26.99 16.66 -35.21
CA TRP A 351 25.64 16.96 -34.75
C TRP A 351 25.58 18.36 -34.12
N CYS A 352 26.54 18.69 -33.25
CA CYS A 352 26.64 20.00 -32.58
C CYS A 352 26.61 21.18 -33.57
N LYS A 353 27.35 21.09 -34.69
CA LYS A 353 27.35 22.13 -35.72
C LYS A 353 25.97 22.41 -36.34
N LYS A 354 25.12 21.39 -36.45
CA LYS A 354 23.76 21.51 -37.02
C LYS A 354 22.75 22.10 -36.03
N HIS A 355 22.99 21.92 -34.74
CA HIS A 355 22.07 22.29 -33.66
C HIS A 355 22.62 23.41 -32.76
N ARG A 356 23.72 24.06 -33.14
CA ARG A 356 24.22 25.21 -32.40
C ARG A 356 23.18 26.33 -32.44
N LYS A 357 22.97 27.03 -31.33
CA LYS A 357 22.11 28.21 -31.34
C LYS A 357 22.69 29.22 -32.32
N ILE A 358 21.85 29.69 -33.25
CA ILE A 358 22.19 30.85 -34.06
C ILE A 358 22.04 32.02 -33.10
N SER A 359 23.15 32.59 -32.63
CA SER A 359 23.10 33.82 -31.86
C SER A 359 22.36 34.86 -32.69
N PRO A 360 21.34 35.55 -32.16
CA PRO A 360 20.78 36.71 -32.84
C PRO A 360 21.94 37.70 -32.99
N THR A 361 22.41 37.87 -34.22
CA THR A 361 23.40 38.89 -34.56
C THR A 361 22.79 40.23 -34.17
N GLY A 362 23.45 40.91 -33.22
CA GLY A 362 22.99 42.15 -32.60
C GLY A 362 22.90 43.33 -33.56
#